data_AF-A0A540WD15-F1
#
_entry.id   AF-A0A540WD15-F1
#
_cell.length_a   1.000
_cell.length_b   1.000
_cell.length_c   1.000
_cell.angle_alpha   90.00
_cell.angle_beta   90.00
_cell.angle_gamma   90.00
#
_symmetry.space_group_name_H-M   'P 1'
#
loop_
_entity.id
_entity.type
_entity.pdbx_description
1 polymer ?
#
loop_
_entity_poly.entity_id
_entity_poly.type
_entity_poly.pdbx_seq_one_letter_code
_entity_poly.pdbx_strand_id
1 'polypeptide(L)'
;MTGFSVGIALQIITGALHDATGFRAHQHNRLLRVLAWAAHPGAWSTTVTAVAVLTVLVWALAHALPGARPLAVLIALVVTAALVHAAGIAVPLAGSLGRIPDGVPPLTVPAWQAMPRLVGGAGAVALVALAQAAGIAPARPSAVGGGPAAGRARDMLAQAAANAVGAFCHALPAGGSLSRTAVSACAGARTRWAGVASGCVLALLLCGLGAGVGLIPLPVIGALLIVIGVKLITGRAAEIRAAWCGGPGERATMVATFLASTQLPLQYALLPGLLPCLARLAASRRRAAPHCGDPESTSAAAPANGGRTSKQ
;
A
#
# COMPACT_ATOMS: atom_id res chain seq x y z
N MET A 1 -4.12 10.09 -1.64
CA MET A 1 -3.86 8.67 -1.33
C MET A 1 -5.06 7.79 -1.62
N THR A 2 -6.27 8.18 -1.21
CA THR A 2 -7.51 7.41 -1.44
C THR A 2 -7.72 7.03 -2.91
N GLY A 3 -7.69 7.99 -3.86
CA GLY A 3 -7.84 7.70 -5.29
C GLY A 3 -6.78 6.72 -5.84
N PHE A 4 -5.51 6.91 -5.47
CA PHE A 4 -4.42 6.00 -5.83
C PHE A 4 -4.61 4.58 -5.27
N SER A 5 -5.02 4.44 -4.00
CA SER A 5 -5.26 3.14 -3.38
C SER A 5 -6.44 2.39 -4.02
N VAL A 6 -7.51 3.10 -4.36
CA VAL A 6 -8.66 2.52 -5.08
C VAL A 6 -8.25 2.07 -6.48
N GLY A 7 -7.42 2.87 -7.18
CA GLY A 7 -6.91 2.48 -8.49
C GLY A 7 -5.98 1.26 -8.45
N ILE A 8 -5.10 1.15 -7.43
CA ILE A 8 -4.32 -0.07 -7.19
C ILE A 8 -5.22 -1.26 -6.91
N ALA A 9 -6.24 -1.10 -6.07
CA ALA A 9 -7.16 -2.18 -5.75
C ALA A 9 -7.90 -2.68 -7.00
N LEU A 10 -8.37 -1.77 -7.86
CA LEU A 10 -8.95 -2.12 -9.16
C LEU A 10 -7.92 -2.82 -10.05
N GLN A 11 -6.65 -2.42 -9.99
CA GLN A 11 -5.61 -3.06 -10.76
C GLN A 11 -5.32 -4.49 -10.32
N ILE A 12 -5.30 -4.73 -9.01
CA ILE A 12 -5.16 -6.07 -8.43
C ILE A 12 -6.32 -6.96 -8.91
N ILE A 13 -7.56 -6.46 -8.80
CA ILE A 13 -8.75 -7.20 -9.27
C ILE A 13 -8.61 -7.54 -10.75
N THR A 14 -8.31 -6.54 -11.58
CA THR A 14 -8.20 -6.71 -13.04
C THR A 14 -7.08 -7.69 -13.43
N GLY A 15 -5.97 -7.69 -12.68
CA GLY A 15 -4.88 -8.65 -12.87
C GLY A 15 -5.27 -10.08 -12.51
N ALA A 16 -6.05 -10.23 -11.43
CA ALA A 16 -6.48 -11.52 -10.91
C ALA A 16 -7.64 -12.18 -11.69
N LEU A 17 -8.34 -11.43 -12.56
CA LEU A 17 -9.46 -11.97 -13.35
C LEU A 17 -9.05 -13.17 -14.22
N HIS A 18 -7.84 -13.13 -14.82
CA HIS A 18 -7.35 -14.24 -15.63
C HIS A 18 -7.17 -15.49 -14.79
N ASP A 19 -6.51 -15.37 -13.64
CA ASP A 19 -6.24 -16.52 -12.76
C ASP A 19 -7.54 -17.10 -12.17
N ALA A 20 -8.53 -16.24 -11.90
CA ALA A 20 -9.81 -16.64 -11.33
C ALA A 20 -10.81 -17.25 -12.34
N THR A 21 -10.72 -16.93 -13.63
CA THR A 21 -11.72 -17.36 -14.65
C THR A 21 -11.13 -18.12 -15.84
N GLY A 22 -9.81 -18.14 -15.98
CA GLY A 22 -9.10 -18.71 -17.13
C GLY A 22 -9.19 -17.85 -18.40
N PHE A 23 -10.00 -16.79 -18.41
CA PHE A 23 -10.22 -15.96 -19.60
C PHE A 23 -9.03 -15.03 -19.87
N ARG A 24 -8.49 -15.06 -21.10
CA ARG A 24 -7.41 -14.16 -21.55
C ARG A 24 -8.00 -13.03 -22.39
N ALA A 25 -8.12 -11.85 -21.79
CA ALA A 25 -8.49 -10.65 -22.52
C ALA A 25 -7.24 -9.95 -23.08
N HIS A 26 -7.16 -9.80 -24.40
CA HIS A 26 -6.06 -9.11 -25.10
C HIS A 26 -6.14 -7.57 -25.07
N GLN A 27 -7.08 -7.00 -24.32
CA GLN A 27 -7.25 -5.55 -24.25
C GLN A 27 -6.09 -4.89 -23.48
N HIS A 28 -5.48 -3.86 -24.09
CA HIS A 28 -4.41 -3.06 -23.50
C HIS A 28 -4.92 -2.20 -22.34
N ASN A 29 -6.14 -1.66 -22.46
CA ASN A 29 -6.77 -0.85 -21.42
C ASN A 29 -7.44 -1.73 -20.36
N ARG A 30 -7.12 -1.46 -19.09
CA ARG A 30 -7.56 -2.23 -17.93
C ARG A 30 -9.07 -2.14 -17.68
N LEU A 31 -9.69 -0.99 -17.91
CA LEU A 31 -11.14 -0.83 -17.77
C LEU A 31 -11.90 -1.64 -18.83
N LEU A 32 -11.44 -1.55 -20.08
CA LEU A 32 -11.99 -2.34 -21.19
C LEU A 32 -11.79 -3.84 -20.97
N ARG A 33 -10.72 -4.24 -20.26
CA ARG A 33 -10.50 -5.63 -19.88
C ARG A 33 -11.59 -6.16 -18.94
N VAL A 34 -11.97 -5.38 -17.94
CA VAL A 34 -13.06 -5.73 -17.02
C VAL A 34 -14.39 -5.82 -17.76
N LEU A 35 -14.66 -4.86 -18.65
CA LEU A 35 -15.87 -4.87 -19.48
C LEU A 35 -15.92 -6.09 -20.42
N ALA A 36 -14.80 -6.39 -21.10
CA ALA A 36 -14.71 -7.55 -21.99
C ALA A 36 -14.89 -8.88 -21.22
N TRP A 37 -14.33 -8.96 -20.02
CA TRP A 37 -14.54 -10.09 -19.11
C TRP A 37 -16.01 -10.26 -18.72
N ALA A 38 -16.69 -9.16 -18.35
CA ALA A 38 -18.10 -9.18 -17.99
C ALA A 38 -19.03 -9.48 -19.19
N ALA A 39 -18.62 -9.10 -20.40
CA ALA A 39 -19.39 -9.32 -21.62
C ALA A 39 -19.32 -10.76 -22.17
N HIS A 40 -18.32 -11.56 -21.77
CA HIS A 40 -18.11 -12.92 -22.32
C HIS A 40 -18.08 -14.01 -21.22
N PRO A 41 -19.16 -14.18 -20.44
CA PRO A 41 -19.21 -15.21 -19.39
C PRO A 41 -19.12 -16.64 -19.95
N GLY A 42 -19.56 -16.87 -21.20
CA GLY A 42 -19.49 -18.18 -21.85
C GLY A 42 -18.08 -18.65 -22.23
N ALA A 43 -17.08 -17.76 -22.19
CA ALA A 43 -15.69 -18.09 -22.49
C ALA A 43 -14.87 -18.45 -21.23
N TRP A 44 -15.50 -18.49 -20.06
CA TRP A 44 -14.83 -18.81 -18.80
C TRP A 44 -14.63 -20.31 -18.67
N SER A 45 -13.49 -20.73 -18.12
CA SER A 45 -13.28 -22.13 -17.79
C SER A 45 -14.14 -22.49 -16.58
N THR A 46 -15.06 -23.44 -16.76
CA THR A 46 -16.01 -23.87 -15.73
C THR A 46 -15.28 -24.35 -14.47
N THR A 47 -14.25 -25.17 -14.64
CA THR A 47 -13.47 -25.75 -13.53
C THR A 47 -12.71 -24.68 -12.75
N VAL A 48 -12.00 -23.78 -13.46
CA VAL A 48 -11.23 -22.70 -12.84
C VAL A 48 -12.16 -21.75 -12.07
N THR A 49 -13.27 -21.37 -12.68
CA THR A 49 -14.24 -20.46 -12.07
C THR A 49 -14.93 -21.13 -10.87
N ALA A 50 -15.25 -22.42 -10.95
CA ALA A 50 -15.83 -23.16 -9.82
C ALA A 50 -14.89 -23.19 -8.61
N VAL A 51 -13.58 -23.42 -8.81
CA VAL A 51 -12.58 -23.37 -7.73
C VAL A 51 -12.46 -21.96 -7.15
N ALA A 52 -12.50 -20.92 -8.00
CA ALA A 52 -12.48 -19.53 -7.53
C ALA A 52 -13.73 -19.20 -6.70
N VAL A 53 -14.92 -19.59 -7.15
CA VAL A 53 -16.18 -19.41 -6.40
C VAL A 53 -16.14 -20.18 -5.07
N LEU A 54 -15.70 -21.44 -5.08
CA LEU A 54 -15.51 -22.22 -3.86
C LEU A 54 -14.57 -21.51 -2.87
N THR A 55 -13.46 -20.95 -3.36
CA THR A 55 -12.52 -20.18 -2.53
C THR A 55 -13.21 -18.99 -1.86
N VAL A 56 -14.04 -18.24 -2.60
CA VAL A 56 -14.79 -17.10 -2.07
C VAL A 56 -15.83 -17.56 -1.04
N LEU A 57 -16.50 -18.69 -1.27
CA LEU A 57 -17.48 -19.26 -0.34
C LEU A 57 -16.82 -19.70 0.98
N VAL A 58 -15.70 -20.41 0.91
CA VAL A 58 -14.92 -20.82 2.09
C VAL A 58 -14.43 -19.58 2.84
N TRP A 59 -13.93 -18.58 2.12
CA TRP A 59 -13.54 -17.30 2.71
C TRP A 59 -14.71 -16.61 3.42
N ALA A 60 -15.88 -16.52 2.77
CA ALA A 60 -17.05 -15.86 3.32
C ALA A 60 -17.55 -16.57 4.59
N LEU A 61 -17.57 -17.91 4.59
CA LEU A 61 -17.93 -18.71 5.76
C LEU A 61 -16.94 -18.48 6.92
N ALA A 62 -15.62 -18.55 6.64
CA ALA A 62 -14.59 -18.29 7.64
C ALA A 62 -14.63 -16.83 8.15
N HIS A 63 -15.03 -15.88 7.30
CA HIS A 63 -15.15 -14.47 7.67
C HIS A 63 -16.43 -14.17 8.46
N ALA A 64 -17.49 -14.96 8.30
CA ALA A 64 -18.69 -14.83 9.12
C ALA A 64 -18.40 -15.16 10.59
N LEU A 65 -17.54 -16.16 10.83
CA LEU A 65 -17.17 -16.65 12.16
C LEU A 65 -16.20 -15.69 12.88
N PRO A 66 -16.57 -15.10 14.04
CA PRO A 66 -15.78 -14.06 14.70
C PRO A 66 -14.36 -14.51 15.09
N GLY A 67 -14.18 -15.77 15.48
CA GLY A 67 -12.86 -16.32 15.83
C GLY A 67 -11.96 -16.61 14.62
N ALA A 68 -12.54 -16.87 13.44
CA ALA A 68 -11.80 -17.22 12.23
C ALA A 68 -11.55 -16.01 11.31
N ARG A 69 -12.23 -14.89 11.51
CA ARG A 69 -12.07 -13.63 10.75
C ARG A 69 -10.63 -13.21 10.43
N PRO A 70 -9.68 -13.16 11.39
CA PRO A 70 -8.31 -12.74 11.10
C PRO A 70 -7.56 -13.75 10.23
N LEU A 71 -7.96 -15.02 10.29
CA LEU A 71 -7.36 -16.13 9.54
C LEU A 71 -8.14 -16.51 8.28
N ALA A 72 -9.26 -15.84 7.97
CA ALA A 72 -10.17 -16.24 6.91
C ALA A 72 -9.50 -16.39 5.53
N VAL A 73 -8.54 -15.53 5.21
CA VAL A 73 -7.76 -15.64 3.96
C VAL A 73 -6.85 -16.87 3.96
N LEU A 74 -6.18 -17.14 5.08
CA LEU A 74 -5.32 -18.32 5.24
C LEU A 74 -6.16 -19.61 5.22
N ILE A 75 -7.29 -19.64 5.92
CA ILE A 75 -8.21 -20.77 5.94
C ILE A 75 -8.71 -21.06 4.53
N ALA A 76 -9.19 -20.04 3.80
CA ALA A 76 -9.65 -20.20 2.43
C ALA A 76 -8.57 -20.73 1.49
N LEU A 77 -7.34 -20.23 1.63
CA LEU A 77 -6.18 -20.71 0.88
C LEU A 77 -5.91 -22.19 1.14
N VAL A 78 -5.73 -22.56 2.41
CA VAL A 78 -5.33 -23.92 2.81
C VAL A 78 -6.43 -24.93 2.53
N VAL A 79 -7.67 -24.65 2.94
CA VAL A 79 -8.81 -25.56 2.77
C VAL A 79 -9.10 -25.77 1.29
N THR A 80 -9.16 -24.71 0.48
CA THR A 80 -9.49 -24.86 -0.94
C THR A 80 -8.35 -25.54 -1.70
N ALA A 81 -7.09 -25.21 -1.40
CA ALA A 81 -5.95 -25.91 -2.01
C ALA A 81 -5.95 -27.41 -1.65
N ALA A 82 -6.24 -27.76 -0.39
CA ALA A 82 -6.34 -29.15 0.04
C ALA A 82 -7.48 -29.90 -0.67
N LEU A 83 -8.66 -29.27 -0.81
CA LEU A 83 -9.81 -29.85 -1.52
C LEU A 83 -9.50 -30.08 -3.01
N VAL A 84 -8.87 -29.11 -3.68
CA VAL A 84 -8.48 -29.22 -5.09
C VAL A 84 -7.53 -30.40 -5.31
N HIS A 85 -6.53 -30.56 -4.43
CA HIS A 85 -5.59 -31.69 -4.50
C HIS A 85 -6.25 -33.03 -4.16
N ALA A 86 -7.06 -33.08 -3.10
CA ALA A 86 -7.75 -34.30 -2.70
C ALA A 86 -8.72 -34.81 -3.76
N ALA A 87 -9.38 -33.89 -4.48
CA ALA A 87 -10.29 -34.22 -5.58
C ALA A 87 -9.58 -34.42 -6.93
N GLY A 88 -8.25 -34.25 -7.01
CA GLY A 88 -7.49 -34.43 -8.24
C GLY A 88 -7.87 -33.45 -9.37
N ILE A 89 -8.35 -32.25 -9.02
CA ILE A 89 -8.84 -31.28 -10.00
C ILE A 89 -7.65 -30.66 -10.74
N ALA A 90 -7.58 -30.86 -12.05
CA ALA A 90 -6.56 -30.28 -12.90
C ALA A 90 -6.80 -28.78 -13.12
N VAL A 91 -6.04 -27.95 -12.39
CA VAL A 91 -6.01 -26.49 -12.55
C VAL A 91 -4.58 -25.97 -12.58
N PRO A 92 -4.31 -24.81 -13.22
CA PRO A 92 -3.00 -24.20 -13.19
C PRO A 92 -2.53 -23.96 -11.75
N LEU A 93 -1.29 -24.36 -11.44
CA LEU A 93 -0.68 -24.20 -10.13
C LEU A 93 0.31 -23.05 -10.13
N ALA A 94 0.61 -22.47 -8.97
CA ALA A 94 1.60 -21.41 -8.83
C ALA A 94 2.98 -21.83 -9.38
N GLY A 95 3.36 -23.10 -9.22
CA GLY A 95 4.60 -23.64 -9.78
C GLY A 95 4.69 -23.61 -11.31
N SER A 96 3.56 -23.50 -12.03
CA SER A 96 3.57 -23.35 -13.50
C SER A 96 4.04 -21.97 -13.97
N LEU A 97 4.09 -20.98 -13.08
CA LEU A 97 4.60 -19.64 -13.40
C LEU A 97 6.13 -19.56 -13.39
N GLY A 98 6.80 -20.54 -12.79
CA GLY A 98 8.26 -20.60 -12.69
C GLY A 98 8.73 -21.33 -11.44
N ARG A 99 10.05 -21.51 -11.33
CA ARG A 99 10.67 -22.13 -10.15
C ARG A 99 10.54 -21.18 -8.95
N ILE A 100 9.86 -21.64 -7.92
CA ILE A 100 9.82 -20.97 -6.62
C ILE A 100 11.12 -21.31 -5.89
N PRO A 101 11.93 -20.32 -5.48
CA PRO A 101 13.16 -20.59 -4.75
C PRO A 101 12.87 -21.26 -3.41
N ASP A 102 13.52 -22.39 -3.17
CA ASP A 102 13.49 -23.06 -1.87
C ASP A 102 14.68 -22.58 -1.03
N GLY A 103 14.40 -22.04 0.16
CA GLY A 103 15.41 -21.59 1.12
C GLY A 103 15.68 -20.07 1.12
N VAL A 104 16.78 -19.69 1.77
CA VAL A 104 17.15 -18.28 1.96
C VAL A 104 17.71 -17.73 0.64
N PRO A 105 17.22 -16.55 0.16
CA PRO A 105 17.74 -15.96 -1.06
C PRO A 105 19.24 -15.65 -0.92
N PRO A 106 20.07 -15.94 -1.94
CA PRO A 106 21.48 -15.62 -1.90
C PRO A 106 21.69 -14.10 -1.84
N LEU A 107 22.74 -13.67 -1.15
CA LEU A 107 23.17 -12.28 -1.18
C LEU A 107 23.72 -11.94 -2.56
N THR A 108 23.13 -10.94 -3.21
CA THR A 108 23.55 -10.46 -4.53
C THR A 108 23.85 -8.97 -4.51
N VAL A 109 24.84 -8.56 -5.29
CA VAL A 109 25.16 -7.15 -5.46
C VAL A 109 24.24 -6.56 -6.53
N PRO A 110 23.52 -5.46 -6.24
CA PRO A 110 22.67 -4.81 -7.23
C PRO A 110 23.47 -4.36 -8.46
N ALA A 111 22.94 -4.61 -9.65
CA ALA A 111 23.57 -4.21 -10.90
C ALA A 111 23.49 -2.67 -11.09
N TRP A 112 24.55 -1.96 -10.68
CA TRP A 112 24.65 -0.50 -10.77
C TRP A 112 24.43 0.05 -12.18
N GLN A 113 24.74 -0.74 -13.21
CA GLN A 113 24.55 -0.39 -14.62
C GLN A 113 23.07 -0.17 -14.99
N ALA A 114 22.13 -0.81 -14.28
CA ALA A 114 20.70 -0.64 -14.51
C ALA A 114 20.13 0.60 -13.81
N MET A 115 20.89 1.24 -12.90
CA MET A 115 20.41 2.34 -12.07
C MET A 115 19.86 3.53 -12.86
N PRO A 116 20.49 4.02 -13.96
CA PRO A 116 19.96 5.15 -14.72
C PRO A 116 18.58 4.87 -15.34
N ARG A 117 18.32 3.62 -15.73
CA ARG A 117 17.03 3.21 -16.31
C ARG A 117 15.95 3.01 -15.25
N LEU A 118 16.33 2.70 -14.02
CA LEU A 118 15.42 2.38 -12.92
C LEU A 118 15.14 3.56 -11.99
N VAL A 119 15.98 4.59 -11.98
CA VAL A 119 15.90 5.71 -11.03
C VAL A 119 14.52 6.41 -11.05
N GLY A 120 13.91 6.55 -12.22
CA GLY A 120 12.58 7.17 -12.35
C GLY A 120 11.47 6.33 -11.69
N GLY A 121 11.48 5.01 -11.94
CA GLY A 121 10.53 4.09 -11.30
C GLY A 121 10.79 3.95 -9.79
N ALA A 122 12.06 3.86 -9.40
CA ALA A 122 12.48 3.77 -8.00
C ALA A 122 12.07 5.02 -7.20
N GLY A 123 12.24 6.21 -7.77
CA GLY A 123 11.81 7.46 -7.15
C GLY A 123 10.30 7.50 -6.87
N ALA A 124 9.49 7.00 -7.81
CA ALA A 124 8.05 6.91 -7.61
C ALA A 124 7.66 5.89 -6.54
N VAL A 125 8.27 4.70 -6.54
CA VAL A 125 8.03 3.68 -5.51
C VAL A 125 8.45 4.19 -4.13
N ALA A 126 9.59 4.87 -4.04
CA ALA A 126 10.04 5.53 -2.81
C ALA A 126 9.01 6.55 -2.32
N LEU A 127 8.51 7.41 -3.21
CA LEU A 127 7.50 8.42 -2.87
C LEU A 127 6.20 7.80 -2.38
N VAL A 128 5.75 6.71 -3.00
CA VAL A 128 4.58 5.93 -2.53
C VAL A 128 4.83 5.36 -1.14
N ALA A 129 5.99 4.75 -0.93
CA ALA A 129 6.35 4.14 0.35
C ALA A 129 6.47 5.18 1.47
N LEU A 130 7.00 6.37 1.18
CA LEU A 130 7.05 7.51 2.10
C LEU A 130 5.66 8.08 2.40
N ALA A 131 4.81 8.22 1.38
CA ALA A 131 3.44 8.69 1.58
C ALA A 131 2.61 7.73 2.45
N GLN A 132 2.81 6.41 2.28
CA GLN A 132 2.18 5.40 3.15
C GLN A 132 2.71 5.50 4.59
N ALA A 133 4.03 5.61 4.77
CA ALA A 133 4.65 5.77 6.09
C ALA A 133 4.13 7.03 6.81
N ALA A 134 4.03 8.15 6.11
CA ALA A 134 3.49 9.41 6.64
C ALA A 134 2.03 9.28 7.08
N GLY A 135 1.23 8.45 6.41
CA GLY A 135 -0.15 8.16 6.81
C GLY A 135 -0.27 7.27 8.07
N ILE A 136 0.76 6.48 8.37
CA ILE A 136 0.80 5.59 9.55
C ILE A 136 1.31 6.33 10.79
N ALA A 137 2.22 7.27 10.61
CA ALA A 137 2.87 7.98 11.72
C ALA A 137 1.92 8.58 12.77
N PRO A 138 0.76 9.17 12.41
CA PRO A 138 -0.20 9.67 13.40
C PRO A 138 -0.86 8.56 14.22
N ALA A 139 -1.04 7.37 13.64
CA ALA A 139 -1.69 6.23 14.31
C ALA A 139 -0.75 5.49 15.27
N ARG A 140 0.57 5.60 15.07
CA ARG A 140 1.60 5.11 16.00
C ARG A 140 2.72 6.14 16.15
N PRO A 141 2.53 7.15 17.02
CA PRO A 141 3.58 8.11 17.31
C PRO A 141 4.82 7.40 17.88
N SER A 142 5.98 7.69 17.32
CA SER A 142 7.24 7.19 17.87
C SER A 142 7.48 7.85 19.23
N ALA A 143 7.62 7.07 20.30
CA ALA A 143 7.88 7.56 21.67
C ALA A 143 9.33 8.05 21.89
N VAL A 144 10.04 8.38 20.81
CA VAL A 144 11.46 8.77 20.85
C VAL A 144 11.56 10.25 21.25
N GLY A 145 12.54 10.58 22.09
CA GLY A 145 12.85 11.95 22.48
C GLY A 145 13.12 12.86 21.27
N GLY A 146 12.71 14.13 21.35
CA GLY A 146 12.82 15.10 20.24
C GLY A 146 11.51 15.38 19.49
N GLY A 147 10.39 14.82 19.96
CA GLY A 147 9.04 15.15 19.50
C GLY A 147 8.62 14.49 18.17
N PRO A 148 7.40 14.79 17.69
CA PRO A 148 6.79 14.08 16.55
C PRO A 148 7.56 14.18 15.23
N ALA A 149 8.34 15.25 15.03
CA ALA A 149 9.15 15.43 13.83
C ALA A 149 10.37 14.49 13.82
N ALA A 150 11.08 14.39 14.94
CA ALA A 150 12.23 13.50 15.09
C ALA A 150 11.82 12.01 14.94
N GLY A 151 10.66 11.64 15.51
CA GLY A 151 10.08 10.32 15.34
C GLY A 151 9.85 9.94 13.87
N ARG A 152 9.21 10.84 13.10
CA ARG A 152 8.95 10.63 11.66
C ARG A 152 10.25 10.47 10.85
N ALA A 153 11.24 11.33 11.09
CA ALA A 153 12.52 11.23 10.40
C ALA A 153 13.22 9.89 10.67
N ARG A 154 13.16 9.41 11.92
CA ARG A 154 13.73 8.12 12.31
C ARG A 154 13.02 6.94 11.67
N ASP A 155 11.70 6.98 11.57
CA ASP A 155 10.91 5.94 10.91
C ASP A 155 11.21 5.89 9.40
N MET A 156 11.39 7.05 8.76
CA MET A 156 11.81 7.14 7.35
C MET A 156 13.23 6.59 7.13
N LEU A 157 14.17 6.91 8.02
CA LEU A 157 15.54 6.37 7.98
C LEU A 157 15.55 4.84 8.17
N ALA A 158 14.74 4.32 9.10
CA ALA A 158 14.62 2.88 9.31
C ALA A 158 14.07 2.17 8.07
N GLN A 159 13.08 2.75 7.39
CA GLN A 159 12.54 2.21 6.14
C GLN A 159 13.56 2.28 5.00
N ALA A 160 14.35 3.35 4.91
CA ALA A 160 15.42 3.45 3.93
C ALA A 160 16.50 2.38 4.16
N ALA A 161 16.95 2.21 5.40
CA ALA A 161 17.92 1.18 5.76
C ALA A 161 17.40 -0.24 5.47
N ALA A 162 16.13 -0.52 5.81
CA ALA A 162 15.51 -1.82 5.52
C ALA A 162 15.46 -2.13 4.02
N ASN A 163 15.14 -1.15 3.18
CA ASN A 163 15.14 -1.32 1.73
C ASN A 163 16.55 -1.42 1.14
N ALA A 164 17.52 -0.68 1.68
CA ALA A 164 18.92 -0.77 1.26
C ALA A 164 19.50 -2.16 1.54
N VAL A 165 19.26 -2.72 2.74
CA VAL A 165 19.67 -4.09 3.07
C VAL A 165 18.88 -5.11 2.24
N GLY A 166 17.56 -4.91 2.09
CA GLY A 166 16.70 -5.80 1.30
C GLY A 166 17.09 -5.90 -0.17
N ALA A 167 17.69 -4.86 -0.75
CA ALA A 167 18.17 -4.87 -2.12
C ALA A 167 19.22 -5.96 -2.39
N PHE A 168 20.00 -6.35 -1.37
CA PHE A 168 20.98 -7.45 -1.47
C PHE A 168 20.35 -8.83 -1.33
N CYS A 169 19.11 -8.93 -0.84
CA CYS A 169 18.41 -10.20 -0.57
C CYS A 169 17.27 -10.46 -1.56
N HIS A 170 17.30 -9.85 -2.76
CA HIS A 170 16.21 -9.88 -3.74
C HIS A 170 14.85 -9.39 -3.20
N ALA A 171 14.84 -8.54 -2.17
CA ALA A 171 13.61 -8.03 -1.62
C ALA A 171 12.98 -6.98 -2.55
N LEU A 172 11.66 -7.08 -2.75
CA LEU A 172 10.90 -6.00 -3.36
C LEU A 172 10.83 -4.80 -2.40
N PRO A 173 10.73 -3.56 -2.93
CA PRO A 173 10.59 -2.38 -2.09
C PRO A 173 9.42 -2.50 -1.11
N ALA A 174 9.72 -2.31 0.17
CA ALA A 174 8.78 -2.44 1.26
C ALA A 174 8.46 -1.08 1.90
N GLY A 175 7.22 -0.97 2.39
CA GLY A 175 6.75 0.18 3.14
C GLY A 175 5.82 -0.24 4.28
N GLY A 176 5.46 0.73 5.13
CA GLY A 176 4.48 0.51 6.19
C GLY A 176 3.10 0.12 5.65
N SER A 177 2.31 -0.59 6.46
CA SER A 177 0.92 -0.97 6.11
C SER A 177 -0.03 -0.66 7.27
N LEU A 178 -0.96 0.28 7.04
CA LEU A 178 -2.02 0.61 8.01
C LEU A 178 -2.78 -0.64 8.46
N SER A 179 -3.14 -1.51 7.52
CA SER A 179 -3.91 -2.73 7.81
C SER A 179 -3.13 -3.71 8.68
N ARG A 180 -1.84 -3.96 8.39
CA ARG A 180 -1.02 -4.86 9.23
C ARG A 180 -0.76 -4.26 10.61
N THR A 181 -0.51 -2.95 10.69
CA THR A 181 -0.34 -2.25 11.97
C THR A 181 -1.61 -2.29 12.81
N ALA A 182 -2.78 -2.12 12.20
CA ALA A 182 -4.07 -2.23 12.88
C ALA A 182 -4.32 -3.65 13.40
N VAL A 183 -4.12 -4.68 12.58
CA VAL A 183 -4.27 -6.08 13.00
C VAL A 183 -3.31 -6.42 14.15
N SER A 184 -2.04 -6.00 14.03
CA SER A 184 -1.05 -6.20 15.09
C SER A 184 -1.44 -5.48 16.39
N ALA A 185 -1.96 -4.25 16.31
CA ALA A 185 -2.44 -3.51 17.47
C ALA A 185 -3.67 -4.19 18.11
N CYS A 186 -4.64 -4.64 17.32
CA CYS A 186 -5.81 -5.39 17.81
C CYS A 186 -5.42 -6.73 18.43
N ALA A 187 -4.34 -7.36 17.96
CA ALA A 187 -3.75 -8.55 18.58
C ALA A 187 -2.96 -8.26 19.88
N GLY A 188 -2.96 -7.00 20.36
CA GLY A 188 -2.32 -6.62 21.61
C GLY A 188 -0.82 -6.31 21.51
N ALA A 189 -0.27 -6.10 20.30
CA ALA A 189 1.16 -5.82 20.13
C ALA A 189 1.55 -4.45 20.71
N ARG A 190 2.34 -4.47 21.81
CA ARG A 190 2.82 -3.27 22.51
C ARG A 190 4.24 -2.84 22.12
N THR A 191 5.05 -3.75 21.56
CA THR A 191 6.47 -3.51 21.29
C THR A 191 6.82 -3.74 19.81
N ARG A 192 8.01 -3.27 19.40
CA ARG A 192 8.54 -3.47 18.04
C ARG A 192 8.85 -4.94 17.72
N TRP A 193 9.04 -5.77 18.75
CA TRP A 193 9.29 -7.20 18.62
C TRP A 193 8.17 -7.97 17.93
N ALA A 194 6.93 -7.47 17.95
CA ALA A 194 5.84 -8.08 17.20
C ALA A 194 6.11 -8.11 15.69
N GLY A 195 6.73 -7.05 15.15
CA GLY A 195 7.13 -7.00 13.73
C GLY A 195 8.27 -7.98 13.42
N VAL A 196 9.27 -8.05 14.30
CA VAL A 196 10.40 -8.99 14.17
C VAL A 196 9.90 -10.44 14.21
N ALA A 197 9.07 -10.78 15.20
CA ALA A 197 8.48 -12.10 15.33
C ALA A 197 7.64 -12.47 14.10
N SER A 198 6.82 -11.56 13.59
CA SER A 198 6.07 -11.78 12.35
C SER A 198 6.98 -12.04 11.14
N GLY A 199 8.11 -11.34 11.05
CA GLY A 199 9.11 -11.56 10.00
C GLY A 199 9.80 -12.91 10.13
N CYS A 200 10.20 -13.29 11.35
CA CYS A 200 10.82 -14.59 11.63
C CYS A 200 9.86 -15.76 11.33
N VAL A 201 8.59 -15.65 11.75
CA VAL A 201 7.57 -16.66 11.43
C VAL A 201 7.38 -16.76 9.92
N LEU A 202 7.32 -15.65 9.19
CA LEU A 202 7.22 -15.67 7.73
C LEU A 202 8.45 -16.32 7.08
N ALA A 203 9.65 -16.01 7.57
CA ALA A 203 10.88 -16.61 7.07
C ALA A 203 10.91 -18.14 7.32
N LEU A 204 10.51 -18.59 8.51
CA LEU A 204 10.41 -20.02 8.83
C LEU A 204 9.37 -20.72 7.95
N LEU A 205 8.21 -20.10 7.72
CA LEU A 205 7.18 -20.65 6.83
C LEU A 205 7.69 -20.77 5.40
N LEU A 206 8.42 -19.78 4.89
CA LEU A 206 8.96 -19.85 3.52
C LEU A 206 10.09 -20.87 3.39
N CYS A 207 10.99 -20.97 4.38
CA CYS A 207 12.05 -21.97 4.36
C CYS A 207 11.52 -23.40 4.56
N GLY A 208 10.47 -23.59 5.35
CA GLY A 208 9.90 -24.90 5.65
C GLY A 208 8.82 -25.38 4.68
N LEU A 209 8.04 -24.47 4.10
CA LEU A 209 6.89 -24.77 3.22
C LEU A 209 7.07 -24.26 1.78
N GLY A 210 8.29 -23.87 1.38
CA GLY A 210 8.58 -23.34 0.03
C GLY A 210 8.04 -24.22 -1.10
N ALA A 211 8.32 -25.53 -1.05
CA ALA A 211 7.78 -26.50 -2.00
C ALA A 211 6.24 -26.57 -2.02
N GLY A 212 5.59 -26.33 -0.87
CA GLY A 212 4.13 -26.28 -0.75
C GLY A 212 3.50 -25.08 -1.46
N VAL A 213 4.23 -23.97 -1.60
CA VAL A 213 3.74 -22.77 -2.31
C VAL A 213 3.50 -23.07 -3.79
N GLY A 214 4.34 -23.92 -4.41
CA GLY A 214 4.18 -24.33 -5.81
C GLY A 214 2.91 -25.14 -6.09
N LEU A 215 2.36 -25.77 -5.06
CA LEU A 215 1.14 -26.56 -5.14
C LEU A 215 -0.13 -25.71 -5.03
N ILE A 216 -0.02 -24.40 -4.76
CA ILE A 216 -1.21 -23.56 -4.61
C ILE A 216 -1.90 -23.38 -5.98
N PRO A 217 -3.19 -23.70 -6.11
CA PRO A 217 -3.92 -23.44 -7.35
C PRO A 217 -4.02 -21.94 -7.66
N LEU A 218 -3.71 -21.55 -8.90
CA LEU A 218 -3.86 -20.16 -9.37
C LEU A 218 -5.28 -19.60 -9.21
N PRO A 219 -6.36 -20.37 -9.41
CA PRO A 219 -7.72 -19.88 -9.19
C PRO A 219 -7.98 -19.47 -7.74
N VAL A 220 -7.33 -20.14 -6.77
CA VAL A 220 -7.43 -19.78 -5.35
C VAL A 220 -6.74 -18.44 -5.09
N ILE A 221 -5.54 -18.24 -5.66
CA ILE A 221 -4.81 -16.96 -5.55
C ILE A 221 -5.61 -15.84 -6.20
N GLY A 222 -6.11 -16.06 -7.42
CA GLY A 222 -6.92 -15.08 -8.16
C GLY A 222 -8.17 -14.66 -7.38
N ALA A 223 -8.93 -15.63 -6.86
CA ALA A 223 -10.10 -15.37 -6.03
C ALA A 223 -9.78 -14.54 -4.78
N LEU A 224 -8.71 -14.91 -4.05
CA LEU A 224 -8.30 -14.17 -2.85
C LEU A 224 -7.82 -12.75 -3.18
N LEU A 225 -7.12 -12.55 -4.29
CA LEU A 225 -6.72 -11.21 -4.76
C LEU A 225 -7.94 -10.33 -5.08
N ILE A 226 -8.99 -10.90 -5.69
CA ILE A 226 -10.25 -10.18 -5.92
C ILE A 226 -10.89 -9.79 -4.58
N VAL A 227 -11.00 -10.72 -3.64
CA VAL A 227 -11.52 -10.45 -2.29
C VAL A 227 -10.73 -9.34 -1.60
N ILE A 228 -9.39 -9.40 -1.63
CA ILE A 228 -8.52 -8.39 -1.03
C ILE A 228 -8.72 -7.04 -1.71
N GLY A 229 -8.78 -7.00 -3.04
CA GLY A 229 -9.04 -5.78 -3.80
C GLY A 229 -10.38 -5.13 -3.42
N VAL A 230 -11.45 -5.92 -3.35
CA VAL A 230 -12.77 -5.42 -2.92
C VAL A 230 -12.71 -4.88 -1.49
N LYS A 231 -12.07 -5.62 -0.57
CA LYS A 231 -11.89 -5.16 0.83
C LYS A 231 -11.08 -3.89 0.95
N LEU A 232 -10.09 -3.67 0.09
CA LEU A 232 -9.31 -2.42 0.06
C LEU A 232 -10.18 -1.23 -0.36
N ILE A 233 -11.12 -1.43 -1.29
CA ILE A 233 -12.06 -0.39 -1.73
C ILE A 233 -13.10 -0.12 -0.64
N THR A 234 -13.76 -1.17 -0.13
CA THR A 234 -14.83 -1.03 0.88
C THR A 234 -14.29 -0.52 2.22
N GLY A 235 -13.10 -0.95 2.63
CA GLY A 235 -12.42 -0.45 3.83
C GLY A 235 -12.07 1.04 3.77
N ARG A 236 -12.02 1.63 2.57
CA ARG A 236 -11.81 3.07 2.36
C ARG A 236 -13.08 3.83 2.02
N ALA A 237 -14.26 3.22 2.08
CA ALA A 237 -15.52 3.87 1.71
C ALA A 237 -15.77 5.18 2.48
N ALA A 238 -15.40 5.23 3.77
CA ALA A 238 -15.48 6.44 4.59
C ALA A 238 -14.53 7.55 4.10
N GLU A 239 -13.28 7.20 3.76
CA GLU A 239 -12.31 8.15 3.19
C GLU A 239 -12.75 8.67 1.82
N ILE A 240 -13.31 7.79 0.98
CA ILE A 240 -13.84 8.14 -0.35
C ILE A 240 -14.99 9.13 -0.18
N ARG A 241 -15.92 8.86 0.74
CA ARG A 241 -17.04 9.75 1.04
C ARG A 241 -16.56 11.10 1.58
N ALA A 242 -15.60 11.10 2.51
CA ALA A 242 -15.04 12.34 3.04
C ALA A 242 -14.38 13.19 1.95
N ALA A 243 -13.55 12.59 1.09
CA ALA A 243 -12.93 13.28 -0.04
C ALA A 243 -13.96 13.75 -1.09
N TRP A 244 -15.06 13.02 -1.26
CA TRP A 244 -16.15 13.39 -2.16
C TRP A 244 -16.99 14.56 -1.62
N CYS A 245 -17.24 14.60 -0.31
CA CYS A 245 -17.97 15.69 0.33
C CYS A 245 -17.11 16.94 0.57
N GLY A 246 -15.78 16.81 0.55
CA GLY A 246 -14.82 17.90 0.68
C GLY A 246 -14.87 18.91 -0.46
N GLY A 247 -13.84 19.76 -0.54
CA GLY A 247 -13.77 20.83 -1.55
C GLY A 247 -13.60 20.32 -2.99
N PRO A 248 -13.92 21.13 -4.02
CA PRO A 248 -13.77 20.73 -5.42
C PRO A 248 -12.33 20.33 -5.78
N GLY A 249 -11.34 20.95 -5.15
CA GLY A 249 -9.93 20.58 -5.32
C GLY A 249 -9.56 19.20 -4.73
N GLU A 250 -10.26 18.74 -3.69
CA GLU A 250 -10.04 17.40 -3.11
C GLU A 250 -10.68 16.32 -3.97
N ARG A 251 -11.90 16.58 -4.44
CA ARG A 251 -12.59 15.71 -5.41
C ARG A 251 -11.79 15.56 -6.71
N ALA A 252 -11.33 16.66 -7.28
CA ALA A 252 -10.55 16.66 -8.51
C ALA A 252 -9.23 15.88 -8.36
N THR A 253 -8.51 16.08 -7.26
CA THR A 253 -7.25 15.33 -7.00
C THR A 253 -7.49 13.84 -6.77
N MET A 254 -8.58 13.47 -6.11
CA MET A 254 -8.96 12.07 -5.95
C MET A 254 -9.28 11.40 -7.31
N VAL A 255 -10.12 12.03 -8.13
CA VAL A 255 -10.48 11.51 -9.46
C VAL A 255 -9.25 11.45 -10.37
N ALA A 256 -8.43 12.50 -10.41
CA ALA A 256 -7.22 12.54 -11.22
C ALA A 256 -6.23 11.44 -10.84
N THR A 257 -6.02 11.19 -9.53
CA THR A 257 -5.13 10.09 -9.08
C THR A 257 -5.71 8.71 -9.35
N PHE A 258 -7.02 8.54 -9.28
CA PHE A 258 -7.69 7.29 -9.65
C PHE A 258 -7.55 6.99 -11.15
N LEU A 259 -7.82 7.95 -12.02
CA LEU A 259 -7.66 7.79 -13.47
C LEU A 259 -6.19 7.57 -13.85
N ALA A 260 -5.27 8.30 -13.23
CA ALA A 260 -3.84 8.14 -13.47
C ALA A 260 -3.34 6.75 -13.04
N SER A 261 -3.81 6.20 -11.91
CA SER A 261 -3.41 4.86 -11.45
C SER A 261 -3.97 3.71 -12.26
N THR A 262 -5.07 3.93 -12.99
CA THR A 262 -5.65 2.91 -13.88
C THR A 262 -5.04 2.93 -15.27
N GLN A 263 -4.64 4.11 -15.78
CA GLN A 263 -4.18 4.30 -17.16
C GLN A 263 -2.67 4.44 -17.33
N LEU A 264 -1.97 5.00 -16.33
CA LEU A 264 -0.53 5.20 -16.41
C LEU A 264 0.23 4.07 -15.70
N PRO A 265 1.50 3.83 -16.07
CA PRO A 265 2.40 3.04 -15.25
C PRO A 265 2.40 3.56 -13.81
N LEU A 266 2.43 2.64 -12.83
CA LEU A 266 2.20 2.94 -11.41
C LEU A 266 3.16 4.02 -10.86
N GLN A 267 4.36 4.13 -11.45
CA GLN A 267 5.33 5.17 -11.12
C GLN A 267 4.87 6.61 -11.45
N TYR A 268 4.05 6.82 -12.49
CA TYR A 268 3.55 8.15 -12.87
C TYR A 268 2.21 8.49 -12.22
N ALA A 269 1.48 7.47 -11.76
CA ALA A 269 0.13 7.59 -11.23
C ALA A 269 -0.01 8.53 -10.01
N LEU A 270 1.08 8.75 -9.27
CA LEU A 270 1.06 9.59 -8.07
C LEU A 270 1.20 11.09 -8.37
N LEU A 271 1.81 11.45 -9.51
CA LEU A 271 2.15 12.84 -9.85
C LEU A 271 0.93 13.77 -9.85
N PRO A 272 -0.24 13.39 -10.41
CA PRO A 272 -1.41 14.27 -10.43
C PRO A 272 -1.97 14.60 -9.04
N GLY A 273 -1.69 13.75 -8.05
CA GLY A 273 -2.07 14.01 -6.66
C GLY A 273 -1.05 14.86 -5.90
N LEU A 274 0.23 14.71 -6.24
CA LEU A 274 1.32 15.38 -5.54
C LEU A 274 1.46 16.84 -5.97
N LEU A 275 1.35 17.12 -7.28
CA LEU A 275 1.56 18.46 -7.83
C LEU A 275 0.65 19.52 -7.19
N PRO A 276 -0.67 19.32 -7.06
CA PRO A 276 -1.55 20.32 -6.46
C PRO A 276 -1.32 20.50 -4.96
N CYS A 277 -0.84 19.46 -4.28
CA CYS A 277 -0.49 19.51 -2.86
C CYS A 277 0.78 20.36 -2.65
N LEU A 278 1.81 20.12 -3.45
CA LEU A 278 3.06 20.89 -3.42
C LEU A 278 2.83 22.36 -3.81
N ALA A 279 2.02 22.62 -4.82
CA ALA A 279 1.67 23.98 -5.21
C ALA A 279 0.98 24.75 -4.07
N ARG A 280 0.02 24.10 -3.37
CA ARG A 280 -0.64 24.70 -2.20
C ARG A 280 0.33 24.94 -1.05
N LEU A 281 1.24 24.01 -0.79
CA LEU A 281 2.27 24.15 0.26
C LEU A 281 3.28 25.25 -0.07
N ALA A 282 3.71 25.35 -1.34
CA ALA A 282 4.60 26.41 -1.78
C ALA A 282 3.91 27.78 -1.66
N ALA A 283 2.62 27.85 -2.03
CA ALA A 283 1.83 29.07 -1.87
C ALA A 283 1.57 29.43 -0.40
N SER A 284 1.39 28.45 0.50
CA SER A 284 1.25 28.72 1.93
C SER A 284 2.57 29.17 2.56
N ARG A 285 3.71 28.58 2.17
CA ARG A 285 5.03 29.02 2.59
C ARG A 285 5.39 30.41 2.08
N ARG A 286 5.05 30.73 0.83
CA ARG A 286 5.24 32.09 0.27
C ARG A 286 4.41 33.14 1.02
N ARG A 287 3.20 32.79 1.47
CA ARG A 287 2.36 33.66 2.31
C ARG A 287 2.85 33.77 3.77
N ALA A 288 3.55 32.75 4.26
CA ALA A 288 4.15 32.74 5.59
C ALA A 288 5.57 33.33 5.64
N ALA A 289 6.16 33.70 4.50
CA ALA A 289 7.41 34.46 4.47
C ALA A 289 7.08 35.89 4.95
N PRO A 290 7.64 36.35 6.08
CA PRO A 290 7.34 37.67 6.60
C PRO A 290 7.81 38.73 5.60
N HIS A 291 7.01 39.80 5.45
CA HIS A 291 7.49 41.05 4.88
C HIS A 291 8.76 41.46 5.65
N CYS A 292 9.91 41.35 5.00
CA CYS A 292 11.17 41.89 5.51
C CYS A 292 11.43 43.17 4.72
N GLY A 293 11.12 44.30 5.36
CA GLY A 293 11.12 45.68 4.85
C GLY A 293 10.04 46.40 5.66
N ASP A 294 10.36 47.26 6.64
CA ASP A 294 11.23 48.43 6.50
C ASP A 294 12.18 48.65 7.70
N PRO A 295 13.45 49.05 7.47
CA PRO A 295 14.31 49.58 8.51
C PRO A 295 14.22 51.11 8.52
N GLU A 296 13.07 51.70 8.85
CA GLU A 296 13.01 53.17 9.01
C GLU A 296 11.89 53.63 9.96
N SER A 297 12.03 53.32 11.25
CA SER A 297 11.36 54.10 12.31
C SER A 297 12.13 54.03 13.63
N THR A 298 13.44 54.30 13.59
CA THR A 298 14.25 54.53 14.80
C THR A 298 14.95 55.88 14.69
N SER A 299 14.18 56.96 14.56
CA SER A 299 14.67 58.31 14.82
C SER A 299 13.49 59.27 14.96
N ALA A 300 13.11 59.59 16.20
CA ALA A 300 12.76 60.95 16.63
C ALA A 300 12.11 60.95 18.03
N ALA A 301 12.64 61.83 18.88
CA ALA A 301 12.02 62.43 20.06
C ALA A 301 11.99 61.64 21.39
N ALA A 302 13.14 61.66 22.08
CA ALA A 302 13.12 62.09 23.48
C ALA A 302 12.94 63.62 23.53
N PRO A 303 12.26 64.17 24.55
CA PRO A 303 13.04 64.89 25.53
C PRO A 303 12.62 64.67 26.99
N ALA A 304 13.58 64.99 27.85
CA ALA A 304 13.53 64.96 29.30
C ALA A 304 12.59 65.99 29.92
N ASN A 305 11.90 65.60 30.99
CA ASN A 305 11.56 66.40 32.18
C ASN A 305 11.00 65.40 33.22
N GLY A 306 11.48 65.23 34.46
CA GLY A 306 11.94 66.22 35.42
C GLY A 306 10.87 66.38 36.50
N GLY A 307 11.04 65.73 37.67
CA GLY A 307 10.34 66.16 38.90
C GLY A 307 9.62 65.11 39.75
N ARG A 308 10.34 64.61 40.77
CA ARG A 308 10.00 64.62 42.22
C ARG A 308 8.66 64.04 42.76
N THR A 309 8.88 63.23 43.82
CA THR A 309 8.27 63.21 45.17
C THR A 309 7.06 62.30 45.52
N SER A 310 7.39 61.32 46.38
CA SER A 310 6.84 61.02 47.71
C SER A 310 5.56 60.18 47.88
N LYS A 311 5.67 59.20 48.80
CA LYS A 311 4.70 58.67 49.79
C LYS A 311 3.36 58.17 49.21
N GLN A 312 2.91 56.94 49.44
CA GLN A 312 2.78 56.12 50.64
C GLN A 312 2.81 54.63 50.28
#